data_AF-A0A968Q2E9-F1
#
_entry.id   AF-A0A968Q2E9-F1
#
_cell.length_a   1.000
_cell.length_b   1.000
_cell.length_c   1.000
_cell.angle_alpha   90.00
_cell.angle_beta   90.00
_cell.angle_gamma   90.00
#
_symmetry.space_group_name_H-M   'P 1'
#
loop_
_entity.id
_entity.type
_entity.pdbx_description
1 polymer ?
#
loop_
_entity_poly.entity_id
_entity_poly.type
_entity_poly.pdbx_seq_one_letter_code
_entity_poly.pdbx_strand_id
1 'polypeptide(L)'
;MSLILNILWLICGGFLTGIAYILGGLLLCLSVIGIPFGLQLIKLGAAITTPFGKELVESPFANNPLSVIFNIIWLVLFGWAIALTHIAHAVPLFVSIIGIPFGWQHIKLVPLALLPLVETCADTYSLLNFGDLYRCAGLPGFYNTIILRRMASMQRATRVLVLFRRR
;
A
#
# COMPACT_ATOMS: atom_id res chain seq x y z
N MET A 1 -3.83 -16.21 0.01
CA MET A 1 -2.66 -17.02 -0.38
C MET A 1 -1.61 -16.09 -0.97
N SER A 2 -0.94 -15.31 -0.11
CA SER A 2 0.04 -14.30 -0.50
C SER A 2 1.49 -14.74 -0.26
N LEU A 3 1.72 -15.80 0.51
CA LEU A 3 3.08 -16.27 0.84
C LEU A 3 3.88 -16.70 -0.38
N ILE A 4 3.32 -17.57 -1.22
CA ILE A 4 4.02 -18.08 -2.42
C ILE A 4 4.38 -16.93 -3.37
N LEU A 5 3.44 -16.00 -3.59
CA LEU A 5 3.67 -14.84 -4.45
C LEU A 5 4.66 -13.85 -3.84
N ASN A 6 4.64 -13.63 -2.52
CA ASN A 6 5.63 -12.80 -1.84
C ASN A 6 7.04 -13.43 -1.89
N ILE A 7 7.16 -14.75 -1.77
CA ILE A 7 8.45 -15.44 -1.90
C ILE A 7 8.98 -15.28 -3.34
N LEU A 8 8.14 -15.54 -4.35
CA LEU A 8 8.53 -15.38 -5.75
C LEU A 8 8.90 -13.92 -6.07
N TRP A 9 8.17 -12.96 -5.51
CA TRP A 9 8.46 -11.54 -5.60
C TRP A 9 9.81 -11.14 -5.01
N LEU A 10 10.14 -11.64 -3.81
CA LEU A 10 11.42 -11.36 -3.17
C LEU A 10 12.60 -11.84 -4.05
N ILE A 11 12.45 -13.00 -4.68
CA ILE A 11 13.44 -13.58 -5.60
C ILE A 11 13.50 -12.79 -6.92
N CYS A 12 12.36 -12.36 -7.46
CA CYS A 12 12.27 -11.59 -8.70
C CYS A 12 12.72 -10.12 -8.60
N GLY A 13 13.28 -9.70 -7.46
CA GLY A 13 13.90 -8.38 -7.27
C GLY A 13 13.22 -7.50 -6.23
N GLY A 14 12.04 -7.89 -5.73
CA GLY A 14 11.31 -7.14 -4.70
C GLY A 14 12.08 -6.97 -3.38
N PHE A 15 12.98 -7.91 -3.07
CA PHE A 15 13.88 -7.81 -1.93
C PHE A 15 14.91 -6.68 -2.10
N LEU A 16 15.57 -6.62 -3.27
CA LEU A 16 16.54 -5.58 -3.59
C LEU A 16 15.88 -4.20 -3.60
N THR A 17 14.71 -4.08 -4.23
CA THR A 17 14.00 -2.79 -4.26
C THR A 17 13.59 -2.37 -2.85
N GLY A 18 13.02 -3.29 -2.06
CA GLY A 18 12.62 -3.00 -0.68
C GLY A 18 13.78 -2.53 0.20
N ILE A 19 14.94 -3.17 0.12
CA ILE A 19 16.15 -2.75 0.84
C ILE A 19 16.65 -1.39 0.35
N ALA A 20 16.67 -1.15 -0.96
CA ALA A 20 17.09 0.14 -1.52
C ALA A 20 16.23 1.29 -0.97
N TYR A 21 14.92 1.10 -0.85
CA TYR A 21 14.01 2.07 -0.23
C TYR A 21 14.27 2.28 1.26
N ILE A 22 14.53 1.21 2.02
CA ILE A 22 14.84 1.31 3.45
C ILE A 22 16.17 2.04 3.67
N LEU A 23 17.20 1.70 2.90
CA LEU A 23 18.52 2.34 3.00
C LEU A 23 18.47 3.80 2.55
N GLY A 24 17.78 4.12 1.46
CA GLY A 24 17.58 5.50 1.02
C GLY A 24 16.80 6.32 2.05
N GLY A 25 15.83 5.69 2.73
CA GLY A 25 15.08 6.34 3.80
C GLY A 25 15.93 6.58 5.04
N LEU A 26 16.77 5.61 5.42
CA LEU A 26 17.73 5.77 6.51
C LEU A 26 18.73 6.89 6.22
N LEU A 27 19.18 7.01 4.97
CA LEU A 27 20.08 8.07 4.54
C LEU A 27 19.41 9.46 4.60
N LEU A 28 18.13 9.57 4.20
CA LEU A 28 17.35 10.79 4.39
C LEU A 28 17.18 11.15 5.87
N CYS A 29 16.98 10.15 6.73
CA CYS A 29 16.87 10.34 8.18
C CYS A 29 18.16 10.87 8.84
N LEU A 30 19.33 10.78 8.18
CA LEU A 30 20.56 11.41 8.69
C LEU A 30 20.49 12.94 8.68
N SER A 31 19.62 13.52 7.85
CA SER A 31 19.36 14.95 7.83
C SER A 31 18.13 15.29 8.67
N VAL A 32 18.22 16.35 9.51
CA VAL A 32 17.09 16.78 10.37
C VAL A 32 15.82 17.06 9.54
N ILE A 33 15.98 17.64 8.35
CA ILE A 33 14.89 17.96 7.43
C ILE A 33 14.33 16.70 6.76
N GLY A 34 15.17 15.68 6.53
CA GLY A 34 14.81 14.45 5.84
C GLY A 34 14.18 13.37 6.71
N ILE A 35 14.23 13.47 8.04
CA ILE A 35 13.57 12.52 8.97
C ILE A 35 12.11 12.20 8.59
N PRO A 36 11.20 13.17 8.40
CA PRO A 36 9.81 12.84 8.06
C PRO A 36 9.68 12.16 6.69
N PHE A 37 10.59 12.45 5.76
CA PHE A 37 10.61 11.88 4.41
C PHE A 37 11.20 10.46 4.40
N GLY A 38 12.27 10.25 5.16
CA GLY A 38 12.95 8.97 5.29
C GLY A 38 12.09 7.91 5.98
N LEU A 39 11.33 8.30 7.01
CA LEU A 39 10.35 7.41 7.64
C LEU A 39 9.28 6.92 6.66
N GLN A 40 8.85 7.78 5.74
CA GLN A 40 7.87 7.43 4.72
C GLN A 40 8.46 6.48 3.68
N LEU A 41 9.72 6.70 3.30
CA LEU A 41 10.45 5.81 2.39
C LEU A 41 10.71 4.43 2.99
N ILE A 42 11.01 4.34 4.29
CA ILE A 42 11.16 3.06 5.02
C ILE A 42 9.83 2.30 5.06
N LYS A 43 8.71 3.00 5.33
CA LYS A 43 7.36 2.39 5.29
C LYS A 43 7.02 1.86 3.90
N LEU A 44 7.34 2.61 2.85
CA LEU A 44 7.16 2.17 1.47
C LEU A 44 8.03 0.96 1.16
N GLY A 45 9.30 0.94 1.59
CA GLY A 45 10.18 -0.22 1.47
C GLY A 45 9.61 -1.48 2.13
N ALA A 46 9.04 -1.35 3.33
CA ALA A 46 8.35 -2.45 4.01
C ALA A 46 7.05 -2.90 3.31
N ALA A 47 6.35 -1.97 2.62
CA ALA A 47 5.21 -2.32 1.78
C ALA A 47 5.66 -3.12 0.54
N ILE A 48 6.76 -2.68 -0.09
CA ILE A 48 7.33 -3.28 -1.32
C ILE A 48 7.89 -4.68 -1.07
N THR A 49 8.48 -4.98 0.09
CA THR A 49 9.03 -6.34 0.33
C THR A 49 7.96 -7.43 0.32
N THR A 50 6.73 -7.09 0.70
CA THR A 50 5.61 -8.04 0.81
C THR A 50 4.31 -7.41 0.33
N PRO A 51 4.16 -7.17 -0.98
CA PRO A 51 3.06 -6.35 -1.47
C PRO A 51 1.78 -7.18 -1.63
N PHE A 52 1.88 -8.52 -1.77
CA PHE A 52 0.72 -9.37 -1.95
C PHE A 52 -0.06 -9.55 -0.64
N GLY A 53 -1.38 -9.34 -0.71
CA GLY A 53 -2.26 -9.33 0.46
C GLY A 53 -2.34 -7.99 1.19
N LYS A 54 -1.82 -6.92 0.57
CA LYS A 54 -2.00 -5.53 1.02
C LYS A 54 -2.92 -4.77 0.07
N GLU A 55 -3.79 -3.95 0.66
CA GLU A 55 -4.67 -3.01 -0.02
C GLU A 55 -4.27 -1.58 0.32
N LEU A 56 -4.49 -0.67 -0.64
CA LEU A 56 -4.32 0.75 -0.40
C LEU A 56 -5.58 1.27 0.28
N VAL A 57 -5.40 1.90 1.43
CA VAL A 57 -6.47 2.51 2.22
C VAL A 57 -6.09 3.95 2.50
N GLU A 58 -7.07 4.84 2.44
CA GLU A 58 -6.88 6.23 2.82
C GLU A 58 -6.35 6.34 4.25
N SER A 59 -5.31 7.16 4.41
CA SER A 59 -4.71 7.49 5.68
C SER A 59 -5.68 8.34 6.52
N PRO A 60 -5.77 8.14 7.84
CA PRO A 60 -6.53 9.03 8.72
C PRO A 60 -6.01 10.47 8.71
N PHE A 61 -4.80 10.70 8.19
CA PHE A 61 -4.17 12.01 8.07
C PHE A 61 -4.26 12.59 6.64
N ALA A 62 -4.98 11.95 5.72
CA ALA A 62 -5.06 12.38 4.31
C ALA A 62 -5.59 13.81 4.16
N ASN A 63 -6.57 14.20 4.99
CA ASN A 63 -7.22 15.51 4.95
C ASN A 63 -6.48 16.61 5.74
N ASN A 64 -5.31 16.31 6.33
CA ASN A 64 -4.57 17.32 7.09
C ASN A 64 -3.85 18.30 6.14
N PRO A 65 -3.96 19.63 6.35
CA PRO A 65 -3.26 20.62 5.53
C PRO A 65 -1.74 20.40 5.47
N LEU A 66 -1.15 19.95 6.58
CA LEU A 66 0.26 19.61 6.66
C LEU A 66 0.63 18.42 5.76
N SER A 67 -0.24 17.40 5.68
CA SER A 67 -0.04 16.24 4.81
C SER A 67 -0.08 16.65 3.34
N VAL A 68 -0.97 17.58 2.97
CA VAL A 68 -1.06 18.11 1.61
C VAL A 68 0.23 18.86 1.24
N ILE A 69 0.69 19.78 2.10
CA ILE A 69 1.94 20.52 1.87
C ILE A 69 3.12 19.57 1.71
N PHE A 70 3.24 18.60 2.60
CA PHE A 70 4.34 17.65 2.59
C PHE A 70 4.30 16.71 1.37
N ASN A 71 3.10 16.29 0.94
CA ASN A 71 2.93 15.53 -0.30
C ASN A 71 3.32 16.34 -1.54
N ILE A 72 3.03 17.64 -1.58
CA ILE A 72 3.46 18.50 -2.70
C ILE A 72 4.98 18.59 -2.74
N ILE A 73 5.62 18.84 -1.59
CA ILE A 73 7.10 18.88 -1.48
C ILE A 73 7.69 17.53 -1.90
N TRP A 74 7.14 16.43 -1.40
CA TRP A 74 7.57 15.09 -1.74
C TRP A 74 7.43 14.81 -3.23
N LEU A 75 6.25 15.11 -3.81
CA LEU A 75 5.95 14.85 -5.21
C LEU A 75 6.96 15.52 -6.14
N VAL A 76 7.36 16.76 -5.82
CA VAL A 76 8.33 17.54 -6.61
C VAL A 76 9.76 17.02 -6.42
N LEU A 77 10.16 16.68 -5.19
CA LEU A 77 11.53 16.28 -4.89
C LEU A 77 11.84 14.82 -5.24
N PHE A 78 10.99 13.88 -4.80
CA PHE A 78 11.28 12.44 -4.80
C PHE A 78 10.17 11.58 -5.42
N GLY A 79 8.90 11.96 -5.25
CA GLY A 79 7.75 11.13 -5.60
C GLY A 79 7.68 10.74 -7.08
N TRP A 80 7.98 11.68 -7.99
CA TRP A 80 8.00 11.40 -9.43
C TRP A 80 9.12 10.42 -9.82
N ALA A 81 10.31 10.54 -9.25
CA ALA A 81 11.44 9.66 -9.53
C ALA A 81 11.14 8.24 -9.08
N ILE A 82 10.59 8.09 -7.87
CA ILE A 82 10.13 6.80 -7.32
C ILE A 82 9.05 6.19 -8.23
N ALA A 83 8.03 6.96 -8.61
CA ALA A 83 6.98 6.48 -9.51
C ALA A 83 7.54 5.99 -10.85
N LEU A 84 8.52 6.70 -11.43
CA LEU A 84 9.20 6.26 -12.65
C LEU A 84 9.96 4.95 -12.45
N THR A 85 10.62 4.73 -11.31
CA THR A 85 11.29 3.43 -11.06
C THR A 85 10.29 2.28 -11.04
N HIS A 86 9.10 2.47 -10.45
CA HIS A 86 8.04 1.47 -10.46
C HIS A 86 7.54 1.17 -11.87
N ILE A 87 7.30 2.20 -12.68
CA ILE A 87 6.88 2.04 -14.08
C ILE A 87 7.98 1.33 -14.89
N ALA A 88 9.24 1.75 -14.72
CA ALA A 88 10.39 1.17 -15.41
C ALA A 88 10.59 -0.32 -15.08
N HIS A 89 10.27 -0.74 -13.85
CA HIS A 89 10.31 -2.17 -13.46
C HIS A 89 9.05 -2.92 -13.92
N ALA A 90 7.89 -2.26 -14.00
CA ALA A 90 6.65 -2.88 -14.46
C ALA A 90 6.70 -3.26 -15.95
N VAL A 91 7.27 -2.40 -16.80
CA VAL A 91 7.27 -2.60 -18.27
C VAL A 91 7.94 -3.92 -18.68
N PRO A 92 9.16 -4.27 -18.23
CA PRO A 92 9.77 -5.57 -18.55
C PRO A 92 8.97 -6.76 -18.01
N LEU A 93 8.36 -6.62 -16.83
CA LEU A 93 7.58 -7.71 -16.22
C LEU A 93 6.33 -8.04 -17.04
N PHE A 94 5.69 -7.06 -17.68
CA PHE A 94 4.54 -7.29 -18.54
C PHE A 94 4.85 -8.07 -19.83
N VAL A 95 6.12 -8.17 -20.24
CA VAL A 95 6.51 -8.95 -21.44
C VAL A 95 6.33 -10.45 -21.23
N SER A 96 6.35 -10.93 -19.99
CA SER A 96 6.22 -12.36 -19.67
C SER A 96 4.86 -12.67 -19.05
N ILE A 97 4.25 -13.80 -19.44
CA ILE A 97 2.98 -14.27 -18.88
C ILE A 97 3.06 -14.43 -17.35
N ILE A 98 4.22 -14.89 -16.85
CA ILE A 98 4.49 -15.07 -15.42
C ILE A 98 4.69 -13.72 -14.71
N GLY A 99 5.22 -12.71 -15.41
CA GLY A 99 5.53 -11.38 -14.87
C GLY A 99 4.34 -10.43 -14.77
N ILE A 100 3.26 -10.65 -15.54
CA ILE A 100 2.02 -9.84 -15.48
C ILE A 100 1.51 -9.58 -14.05
N PRO A 101 1.33 -10.58 -13.16
CA PRO A 101 0.88 -10.34 -11.79
C PRO A 101 1.85 -9.48 -10.96
N PHE A 102 3.14 -9.52 -11.27
CA PHE A 102 4.17 -8.71 -10.59
C PHE A 102 4.25 -7.29 -11.15
N GLY A 103 4.10 -7.12 -12.46
CA GLY A 103 3.99 -5.81 -13.10
C GLY A 103 2.80 -5.02 -12.55
N TRP A 104 1.64 -5.68 -12.38
CA TRP A 104 0.47 -5.05 -11.78
C TRP A 104 0.74 -4.52 -10.37
N GLN A 105 1.58 -5.23 -9.61
CA GLN A 105 1.92 -4.84 -8.26
C GLN A 105 2.82 -3.60 -8.21
N HIS A 106 3.75 -3.46 -9.15
CA HIS A 106 4.52 -2.23 -9.30
C HIS A 106 3.62 -1.03 -9.61
N ILE A 107 2.63 -1.20 -10.49
CA ILE A 107 1.66 -0.15 -10.81
C ILE A 107 0.77 0.20 -9.61
N LYS A 108 0.32 -0.80 -8.84
CA LYS A 108 -0.46 -0.58 -7.60
C LYS A 108 0.30 0.30 -6.59
N LEU A 109 1.62 0.26 -6.57
CA LEU A 109 2.43 1.04 -5.63
C LEU A 109 2.73 2.46 -6.10
N VAL A 110 2.40 2.82 -7.36
CA VAL A 110 2.66 4.15 -7.92
C VAL A 110 1.91 5.27 -7.17
N PRO A 111 0.60 5.16 -6.87
CA PRO A 111 -0.10 6.20 -6.10
C PRO A 111 0.51 6.43 -4.72
N LEU A 112 0.92 5.35 -4.06
CA LEU A 112 1.61 5.39 -2.76
C LEU A 112 3.01 6.02 -2.86
N ALA A 113 3.72 5.80 -3.97
CA ALA A 113 4.99 6.45 -4.25
C ALA A 113 4.86 7.96 -4.49
N LEU A 114 3.79 8.38 -5.18
CA LEU A 114 3.52 9.79 -5.48
C LEU A 114 3.01 10.56 -4.25
N LEU A 115 2.10 9.95 -3.49
CA LEU A 115 1.38 10.58 -2.38
C LEU A 115 1.40 9.70 -1.12
N PRO A 116 2.56 9.53 -0.48
CA PRO A 116 2.75 8.58 0.61
C PRO A 116 1.96 8.90 1.88
N LEU A 117 1.41 10.13 2.00
CA LEU A 117 0.59 10.51 3.16
C LEU A 117 -0.92 10.39 2.93
N VAL A 118 -1.36 10.24 1.67
CA VAL A 118 -2.79 10.09 1.35
C VAL A 118 -3.20 8.63 1.51
N GLU A 119 -2.38 7.70 1.05
CA GLU A 119 -2.69 6.27 1.08
C GLU A 119 -1.71 5.52 1.98
N THR A 120 -2.16 4.43 2.58
CA THR A 120 -1.33 3.50 3.37
C THR A 120 -1.65 2.07 2.98
N CYS A 121 -0.64 1.20 3.01
CA CYS A 121 -0.87 -0.23 2.83
C CYS A 121 -1.40 -0.84 4.13
N ALA A 122 -2.63 -1.34 4.10
CA ALA A 122 -3.20 -2.16 5.15
C ALA A 122 -3.31 -3.61 4.67
N ASP A 123 -3.16 -4.56 5.59
CA ASP A 123 -3.34 -5.95 5.23
C ASP A 123 -4.81 -6.26 4.93
N THR A 124 -5.09 -7.01 3.87
CA THR A 124 -6.48 -7.32 3.47
C THR A 124 -7.27 -8.01 4.59
N TYR A 125 -6.62 -8.77 5.48
CA TYR A 125 -7.29 -9.45 6.59
C TYR A 125 -7.70 -8.49 7.72
N SER A 126 -7.01 -7.36 7.91
CA SER A 126 -7.45 -6.34 8.87
C SER A 126 -8.69 -5.60 8.36
N LEU A 127 -8.82 -5.44 7.04
CA LEU A 127 -10.02 -4.87 6.43
C LEU A 127 -11.27 -5.78 6.55
N LEU A 128 -11.09 -7.10 6.62
CA LEU A 128 -12.21 -8.02 6.86
C LEU A 128 -12.73 -7.97 8.29
N ASN A 129 -11.94 -7.45 9.24
CA ASN A 129 -12.40 -7.08 10.57
C ASN A 129 -12.95 -5.65 10.52
N PHE A 130 -14.26 -5.52 10.28
CA PHE A 130 -14.97 -4.25 10.12
C PHE A 130 -14.68 -3.20 11.20
N GLY A 131 -14.36 -3.63 12.43
CA GLY A 131 -13.99 -2.73 13.54
C GLY A 131 -12.67 -1.97 13.34
N ASP A 132 -11.73 -2.51 12.58
CA ASP A 132 -10.45 -1.87 12.26
C ASP A 132 -10.54 -1.01 10.99
N LEU A 133 -11.47 -1.34 10.09
CA LEU A 133 -11.70 -0.59 8.84
C LEU A 133 -12.21 0.84 9.12
N TYR A 134 -13.06 1.04 10.14
CA TYR A 134 -13.45 2.38 10.60
C TYR A 134 -12.28 3.15 11.24
N ARG A 135 -11.32 2.44 11.84
CA ARG A 135 -10.17 3.03 12.53
C ARG A 135 -9.09 3.48 11.54
N CYS A 136 -8.94 2.78 10.42
CA CYS A 136 -8.05 3.14 9.32
C CYS A 136 -8.63 4.21 8.39
N ALA A 137 -9.92 4.14 8.05
CA ALA A 137 -10.52 5.02 7.05
C ALA A 137 -10.91 6.42 7.56
N GLY A 138 -10.74 6.73 8.86
CA GLY A 138 -11.04 8.05 9.43
C GLY A 138 -12.48 8.55 9.19
N LEU A 139 -13.42 7.66 8.88
CA LEU A 139 -14.78 8.02 8.50
C LEU A 139 -15.53 8.56 9.74
N PRO A 140 -15.99 9.83 9.74
CA PRO A 140 -16.84 10.33 10.82
C PRO A 140 -18.12 9.50 10.87
N GLY A 141 -18.55 9.16 12.10
CA GLY A 141 -19.66 8.26 12.41
C GLY A 141 -21.04 8.76 12.00
N PHE A 142 -21.27 8.92 10.69
CA PHE A 142 -22.49 9.48 10.14
C PHE A 142 -23.04 8.70 8.92
N TYR A 143 -22.70 7.41 8.78
CA TYR A 143 -23.38 6.55 7.83
C TYR A 143 -24.43 5.67 8.52
N ASN A 144 -25.67 5.95 8.14
CA ASN A 144 -26.93 5.44 8.66
C ASN A 144 -26.93 3.91 8.84
N THR A 145 -27.39 3.46 10.02
CA THR A 145 -27.37 2.05 10.48
C THR A 145 -28.07 1.05 9.55
N ILE A 146 -28.89 1.55 8.61
CA ILE A 146 -29.60 0.75 7.61
C ILE A 146 -28.63 0.17 6.56
N ILE A 147 -27.64 0.94 6.09
CA ILE A 147 -26.64 0.45 5.11
C ILE A 147 -25.70 -0.54 5.80
N LEU A 148 -25.30 -0.26 7.04
CA LEU A 148 -24.46 -1.16 7.84
C LEU A 148 -25.15 -2.50 8.14
N ARG A 149 -26.46 -2.50 8.39
CA ARG A 149 -27.24 -3.74 8.57
C ARG A 149 -27.37 -4.53 7.26
N ARG A 150 -27.57 -3.85 6.12
CA ARG A 150 -27.62 -4.50 4.79
C ARG A 150 -26.26 -5.03 4.32
N MET A 151 -25.17 -4.34 4.67
CA MET A 151 -23.80 -4.80 4.41
C MET A 151 -23.39 -5.95 5.34
N ALA A 152 -23.78 -5.92 6.62
CA ALA A 152 -23.58 -7.04 7.55
C ALA A 152 -24.36 -8.32 7.14
N SER A 153 -25.53 -8.18 6.50
CA SER A 153 -26.22 -9.33 5.91
C SER A 153 -25.51 -9.89 4.67
N MET A 154 -24.90 -9.02 3.83
CA MET A 154 -24.05 -9.49 2.73
C MET A 154 -22.75 -10.14 3.23
N GLN A 155 -22.19 -9.69 4.34
CA GLN A 155 -20.98 -10.31 4.93
C GLN A 155 -21.19 -11.75 5.40
N ARG A 156 -22.37 -12.14 5.88
CA ARG A 156 -22.67 -13.55 6.21
C ARG A 156 -22.59 -14.45 4.97
N ALA A 157 -23.07 -13.97 3.82
CA ALA A 157 -22.97 -14.71 2.56
C ALA A 157 -21.51 -14.84 2.09
N THR A 158 -20.72 -13.75 2.17
CA THR A 158 -19.32 -13.75 1.75
C THR A 158 -18.42 -14.56 2.69
N ARG A 159 -18.67 -14.53 4.02
CA ARG A 159 -17.91 -15.36 4.99
C ARG A 159 -18.14 -16.85 4.76
N VAL A 160 -19.37 -17.25 4.43
CA VAL A 160 -19.68 -18.64 4.08
C VAL A 160 -18.98 -19.04 2.78
N LEU A 161 -18.99 -18.18 1.75
CA LEU A 161 -18.30 -18.45 0.48
C LEU A 161 -16.76 -18.55 0.64
N VAL A 162 -16.15 -17.71 1.46
CA VAL A 162 -14.70 -17.76 1.73
C VAL A 162 -14.32 -18.96 2.60
N LEU A 163 -15.18 -19.38 3.52
CA LEU A 163 -14.98 -20.60 4.31
C LEU A 163 -15.21 -21.88 3.49
N PHE A 164 -16.16 -21.87 2.53
CA PHE A 164 -16.37 -23.00 1.61
C PHE A 164 -15.22 -23.17 0.62
N ARG A 165 -14.61 -22.07 0.17
CA ARG A 165 -13.41 -22.09 -0.69
C ARG A 165 -12.11 -22.53 0.04
N ARG A 166 -12.20 -22.81 1.35
CA ARG A 166 -11.10 -23.36 2.17
C ARG A 166 -11.28 -24.83 2.55
N ARG A 167 -12.29 -25.53 2.01
CA ARG A 167 -12.33 -27.00 1.99
C ARG A 167 -11.98 -27.51 0.61
#